data_AF-A0A6J8ALD9-F1
#
_entry.id   AF-A0A6J8ALD9-F1
#
_cell.length_a   1.000
_cell.length_b   1.000
_cell.length_c   1.000
_cell.angle_alpha   90.00
_cell.angle_beta   90.00
_cell.angle_gamma   90.00
#
_symmetry.space_group_name_H-M   'P 1'
#
loop_
_entity.id
_entity.type
_entity.pdbx_description
1 polymer ?
#
loop_
_entity_poly.entity_id
_entity_poly.type
_entity_poly.pdbx_seq_one_letter_code
_entity_poly.pdbx_strand_id
1 'polypeptide(L)'
;MAYILLGVLLLTGVSIAENVIRFHILEELPVGTFVGNLAVESGLQFNFTDAELDGIRYSFLDQTKMRSLFTIHERTGNILIKSLLDRETECIFMDLCVLTFDVAIHSSSPQMFEIYSIEITIEDMNDNSPKFPTEHITIRVLESTVVGTSFRLTEAVDADSTNKNTIQSYELINGNNVFTVNASKDVDGRFSLRLILIRELDREDIDLYELELLAKDGGDPVKTGTLTVYIDIEDTNDNSPVFERDSYIIDLNEGTTKQTPLLAVTAYDNDVGDNGDIIYRFSSRQPDIERISETFSINEKTGVIYVSGEITFGKQNTFKLIVEASDKGSQPRTSYATVTINILDTANNKPEVFVNFLVPANDSLVSLSEAADIGTVIAHVTADDADSGPNGQVICAVTNEYVTLQNISGKPGYLIALKMEFDHELKQEHYISVTCSDNGSPKLSSSKSFMLRVLDENDNAPIFKEATYSATIDENNPFGKYCLKVSATDADMWPNDKIHYTLIEDSKNVFSINPSSGVITANQRLDREKQDEYI
;
A
#
# COMPACT_ATOMS: atom_id res chain seq x y z
N MET A 1 68.15 -10.73 -70.11
CA MET A 1 69.09 -11.11 -69.03
C MET A 1 68.30 -12.00 -68.08
N ALA A 2 68.50 -13.30 -67.90
CA ALA A 2 69.49 -14.25 -68.39
C ALA A 2 68.85 -15.66 -68.40
N TYR A 3 69.36 -16.52 -69.26
CA TYR A 3 69.02 -17.95 -69.41
C TYR A 3 69.47 -18.78 -68.21
N ILE A 4 68.68 -19.79 -67.81
CA ILE A 4 69.19 -21.07 -67.29
C ILE A 4 68.39 -22.22 -67.92
N LEU A 5 69.15 -23.13 -68.53
CA LEU A 5 68.78 -24.39 -69.18
C LEU A 5 69.14 -25.53 -68.21
N LEU A 6 68.44 -26.67 -68.32
CA LEU A 6 68.60 -28.00 -67.68
C LEU A 6 67.40 -28.35 -66.78
N GLY A 7 66.77 -29.52 -66.88
CA GLY A 7 67.06 -30.70 -67.67
C GLY A 7 65.87 -31.66 -67.55
N VAL A 8 65.63 -32.40 -68.61
CA VAL A 8 64.61 -33.44 -68.71
C VAL A 8 64.97 -34.56 -67.73
N LEU A 9 64.09 -34.84 -66.77
CA LEU A 9 64.05 -36.11 -66.06
C LEU A 9 62.65 -36.71 -66.29
N LEU A 10 62.59 -37.66 -67.24
CA LEU A 10 61.47 -38.58 -67.40
C LEU A 10 61.37 -39.43 -66.13
N LEU A 11 60.40 -39.11 -65.28
CA LEU A 11 59.84 -40.05 -64.31
C LEU A 11 58.59 -40.63 -64.95
N THR A 12 58.69 -41.86 -65.43
CA THR A 12 57.55 -42.72 -65.75
C THR A 12 56.81 -43.03 -64.46
N GLY A 13 55.88 -42.14 -64.09
CA GLY A 13 54.86 -42.42 -63.10
C GLY A 13 53.79 -43.29 -63.75
N VAL A 14 53.66 -44.52 -63.28
CA VAL A 14 52.56 -45.42 -63.59
C VAL A 14 51.27 -44.73 -63.18
N SER A 15 50.46 -44.29 -64.15
CA SER A 15 49.05 -43.96 -63.91
C SER A 15 48.33 -45.28 -63.76
N ILE A 16 48.09 -45.70 -62.52
CA ILE A 16 47.12 -46.75 -62.22
C ILE A 16 45.76 -46.17 -62.66
N ALA A 17 45.13 -46.77 -63.67
CA ALA A 17 43.74 -46.49 -63.96
C ALA A 17 42.93 -46.88 -62.72
N GLU A 18 42.28 -45.92 -62.07
CA GLU A 18 41.30 -46.23 -61.04
C GLU A 18 40.11 -46.89 -61.73
N ASN A 19 39.88 -48.18 -61.49
CA ASN A 19 38.70 -48.92 -61.94
C ASN A 19 37.47 -48.47 -61.13
N VAL A 20 37.11 -47.18 -61.19
CA VAL A 20 35.98 -46.59 -60.47
C VAL A 20 34.97 -46.07 -61.48
N ILE A 21 33.72 -46.54 -61.37
CA ILE A 21 32.60 -46.08 -62.22
C ILE A 21 31.62 -45.33 -61.33
N ARG A 22 31.25 -44.11 -61.75
CA ARG A 22 30.40 -43.21 -60.99
C ARG A 22 29.04 -43.03 -61.65
N PHE A 23 27.98 -43.13 -60.87
CA PHE A 23 26.61 -42.84 -61.30
C PHE A 23 25.99 -41.79 -60.37
N HIS A 24 25.03 -41.05 -60.92
CA HIS A 24 24.21 -40.09 -60.20
C HIS A 24 22.75 -40.47 -60.42
N ILE A 25 22.00 -40.64 -59.34
CA ILE A 25 20.56 -40.92 -59.39
C ILE A 25 19.83 -40.06 -58.36
N LEU A 26 18.60 -39.66 -58.67
CA LEU A 26 17.70 -39.11 -57.67
C LEU A 26 17.27 -40.21 -56.70
N GLU A 27 16.96 -39.84 -55.47
CA GLU A 27 16.23 -40.72 -54.56
C GLU A 27 14.78 -40.95 -55.00
N GLU A 28 14.07 -41.84 -54.29
CA GLU A 28 12.65 -42.17 -54.52
C GLU A 28 12.31 -42.64 -55.94
N LEU A 29 13.32 -43.02 -56.73
CA LEU A 29 13.12 -43.58 -58.06
C LEU A 29 12.44 -44.96 -57.97
N PRO A 30 11.49 -45.27 -58.89
CA PRO A 30 10.77 -46.52 -58.86
C PRO A 30 11.69 -47.75 -58.95
N VAL A 31 11.28 -48.84 -58.31
CA VAL A 31 11.95 -50.15 -58.43
C VAL A 31 11.99 -50.57 -59.91
N GLY A 32 13.16 -51.03 -60.35
CA GLY A 32 13.44 -51.41 -61.74
C GLY A 32 13.99 -50.28 -62.61
N THR A 33 14.14 -49.07 -62.07
CA THR A 33 14.77 -47.95 -62.79
C THR A 33 16.21 -48.29 -63.16
N PHE A 34 16.59 -47.97 -64.39
CA PHE A 34 17.93 -48.19 -64.92
C PHE A 34 18.90 -47.12 -64.41
N VAL A 35 19.97 -47.55 -63.76
CA VAL A 35 21.02 -46.67 -63.20
C VAL A 35 22.13 -46.45 -64.23
N GLY A 36 22.59 -47.53 -64.88
CA GLY A 36 23.71 -47.48 -65.80
C GLY A 36 24.12 -48.85 -66.31
N ASN A 37 25.02 -48.89 -67.30
CA ASN A 37 25.50 -50.13 -67.90
C ASN A 37 27.02 -50.24 -67.73
N LEU A 38 27.45 -51.25 -66.98
CA LEU A 38 28.86 -51.49 -66.69
C LEU A 38 29.71 -51.78 -67.93
N ALA A 39 29.16 -52.45 -68.95
CA ALA A 39 29.88 -52.75 -70.19
C ALA A 39 30.22 -51.48 -70.98
N VAL A 40 29.30 -50.50 -70.96
CA VAL A 40 29.49 -49.18 -71.60
C VAL A 40 30.53 -48.38 -70.83
N GLU A 41 30.32 -48.22 -69.52
CA GLU A 41 31.13 -47.30 -68.70
C GLU A 41 32.56 -47.78 -68.45
N SER A 42 32.79 -49.08 -68.43
CA SER A 42 34.14 -49.66 -68.37
C SER A 42 34.89 -49.61 -69.71
N GLY A 43 34.22 -49.20 -70.80
CA GLY A 43 34.81 -49.19 -72.15
C GLY A 43 35.04 -50.57 -72.75
N LEU A 44 34.54 -51.66 -72.12
CA LEU A 44 34.68 -53.03 -72.62
C LEU A 44 34.12 -53.19 -74.04
N GLN A 45 33.07 -52.44 -74.38
CA GLN A 45 32.49 -52.42 -75.72
C GLN A 45 33.46 -51.99 -76.84
N PHE A 46 34.50 -51.24 -76.51
CA PHE A 46 35.51 -50.80 -77.48
C PHE A 46 36.71 -51.75 -77.56
N ASN A 47 36.86 -52.61 -76.55
CA ASN A 47 38.01 -53.51 -76.40
C ASN A 47 37.73 -54.93 -76.87
N PHE A 48 36.45 -55.30 -77.06
CA PHE A 48 36.01 -56.66 -77.37
C PHE A 48 34.97 -56.68 -78.49
N THR A 49 34.96 -57.75 -79.28
CA THR A 49 33.95 -57.98 -80.33
C THR A 49 32.60 -58.39 -79.72
N ASP A 50 31.49 -58.23 -80.47
CA ASP A 50 30.15 -58.62 -80.02
C ASP A 50 30.06 -60.08 -79.52
N ALA A 51 30.83 -60.98 -80.15
CA ALA A 51 30.90 -62.40 -79.75
C ALA A 51 31.68 -62.62 -78.45
N GLU A 52 32.68 -61.78 -78.16
CA GLU A 52 33.47 -61.82 -76.92
C GLU A 52 32.71 -61.18 -75.76
N LEU A 53 31.94 -60.12 -76.03
CA LEU A 53 31.08 -59.46 -75.04
C LEU A 53 29.96 -60.39 -74.51
N ASP A 54 29.40 -61.28 -75.35
CA ASP A 54 28.41 -62.28 -74.91
C ASP A 54 28.97 -63.28 -73.88
N GLY A 55 30.28 -63.46 -73.86
CA GLY A 55 31.00 -64.29 -72.90
C GLY A 55 31.25 -63.63 -71.54
N ILE A 56 31.02 -62.32 -71.39
CA ILE A 56 31.31 -61.57 -70.16
C ILE A 56 30.17 -61.73 -69.14
N ARG A 57 30.52 -61.87 -67.87
CA ARG A 57 29.59 -61.98 -66.74
C ARG A 57 29.89 -60.93 -65.69
N TYR A 58 28.81 -60.32 -65.19
CA TYR A 58 28.84 -59.28 -64.17
C TYR A 58 28.23 -59.80 -62.88
N SER A 59 28.96 -59.70 -61.77
CA SER A 59 28.48 -60.15 -60.47
C SER A 59 29.03 -59.30 -59.33
N PHE A 60 28.20 -59.00 -58.33
CA PHE A 60 28.66 -58.37 -57.09
C PHE A 60 29.78 -59.20 -56.45
N LEU A 61 30.90 -58.55 -56.12
CA LEU A 61 32.04 -59.19 -55.47
C LEU A 61 31.79 -59.38 -53.96
N ASP A 62 31.11 -58.43 -53.31
CA ASP A 62 30.77 -58.49 -51.88
C ASP A 62 29.25 -58.71 -51.64
N GLN A 63 28.90 -59.27 -50.46
CA GLN A 63 27.54 -59.58 -50.00
C GLN A 63 27.01 -58.53 -49.01
N THR A 64 27.00 -57.26 -49.40
CA THR A 64 26.57 -56.14 -48.54
C THR A 64 25.09 -55.78 -48.71
N LYS A 65 24.64 -54.76 -47.96
CA LYS A 65 23.38 -54.02 -48.14
C LYS A 65 23.10 -53.66 -49.61
N MET A 66 24.13 -53.53 -50.45
CA MET A 66 23.97 -53.13 -51.85
C MET A 66 23.22 -54.17 -52.71
N ARG A 67 23.19 -55.45 -52.31
CA ARG A 67 22.35 -56.48 -52.98
C ARG A 67 20.85 -56.39 -52.64
N SER A 68 20.48 -55.70 -51.56
CA SER A 68 19.07 -55.38 -51.30
C SER A 68 18.63 -54.13 -52.06
N LEU A 69 19.55 -53.20 -52.30
CA LEU A 69 19.28 -51.92 -52.96
C LEU A 69 19.35 -51.98 -54.50
N PHE A 70 20.28 -52.76 -55.06
CA PHE A 70 20.52 -52.84 -56.50
C PHE A 70 20.52 -54.28 -57.03
N THR A 71 20.22 -54.42 -58.32
CA THR A 71 20.38 -55.65 -59.09
C THR A 71 21.32 -55.40 -60.26
N ILE A 72 22.22 -56.33 -60.54
CA ILE A 72 23.08 -56.31 -61.72
C ILE A 72 22.64 -57.44 -62.65
N HIS A 73 22.33 -57.11 -63.90
CA HIS A 73 21.98 -58.11 -64.88
C HIS A 73 23.24 -58.84 -65.40
N GLU A 74 23.32 -60.13 -65.11
CA GLU A 74 24.52 -60.97 -65.26
C GLU A 74 25.18 -60.91 -66.65
N ARG A 75 24.40 -60.75 -67.72
CA ARG A 75 24.91 -60.72 -69.11
C ARG A 75 25.09 -59.33 -69.71
N THR A 76 24.28 -58.36 -69.29
CA THR A 76 24.25 -57.04 -69.94
C THR A 76 25.05 -56.01 -69.17
N GLY A 77 25.31 -56.24 -67.88
CA GLY A 77 25.95 -55.26 -67.00
C GLY A 77 25.02 -54.12 -66.59
N ASN A 78 23.70 -54.21 -66.87
CA ASN A 78 22.73 -53.20 -66.42
C ASN A 78 22.58 -53.24 -64.91
N ILE A 79 22.73 -52.09 -64.27
CA ILE A 79 22.39 -51.87 -62.86
C ILE A 79 20.96 -51.32 -62.80
N LEU A 80 20.12 -51.98 -62.01
CA LEU A 80 18.71 -51.61 -61.79
C LEU A 80 18.45 -51.41 -60.29
N ILE A 81 17.61 -50.44 -59.94
CA ILE A 81 17.13 -50.24 -58.58
C ILE A 81 16.25 -51.42 -58.16
N LYS A 82 16.45 -51.95 -56.95
CA LYS A 82 15.76 -53.15 -56.42
C LYS A 82 14.82 -52.83 -55.26
N SER A 83 15.11 -51.81 -54.47
CA SER A 83 14.23 -51.28 -53.42
C SER A 83 14.13 -49.77 -53.55
N LEU A 84 13.11 -49.16 -52.94
CA LEU A 84 13.06 -47.71 -52.79
C LEU A 84 14.32 -47.24 -52.07
N LEU A 85 14.87 -46.13 -52.55
CA LEU A 85 16.05 -45.48 -52.01
C LEU A 85 15.56 -44.17 -51.41
N ASP A 86 15.55 -44.10 -50.09
CA ASP A 86 15.24 -42.92 -49.29
C ASP A 86 16.59 -42.44 -48.73
N ARG A 87 17.03 -41.26 -49.13
CA ARG A 87 18.35 -40.75 -48.80
C ARG A 87 18.45 -40.41 -47.30
N GLU A 88 17.37 -39.93 -46.70
CA GLU A 88 17.28 -39.53 -45.28
C GLU A 88 17.50 -40.73 -44.35
N THR A 89 17.12 -41.93 -44.80
CA THR A 89 17.36 -43.18 -44.07
C THR A 89 18.68 -43.85 -44.42
N GLU A 90 19.11 -43.77 -45.68
CA GLU A 90 20.31 -44.44 -46.18
C GLU A 90 21.60 -43.69 -45.81
N CYS A 91 21.53 -42.37 -45.68
CA CYS A 91 22.68 -41.47 -45.57
C CYS A 91 22.57 -40.47 -44.41
N ILE A 92 22.17 -40.97 -43.23
CA ILE A 92 22.02 -40.17 -42.02
C ILE A 92 23.35 -39.44 -41.69
N PHE A 93 23.29 -38.12 -41.53
CA PHE A 93 24.43 -37.25 -41.19
C PHE A 93 25.53 -37.13 -42.27
N MET A 94 25.24 -37.47 -43.53
CA MET A 94 26.19 -37.33 -44.63
C MET A 94 25.78 -36.22 -45.61
N ASP A 95 26.65 -35.21 -45.78
CA ASP A 95 26.45 -34.11 -46.74
C ASP A 95 26.43 -34.59 -48.20
N LEU A 96 27.12 -35.69 -48.49
CA LEU A 96 27.15 -36.35 -49.78
C LEU A 96 26.81 -37.84 -49.59
N CYS A 97 25.69 -38.27 -50.14
CA CYS A 97 25.24 -39.65 -50.07
C CYS A 97 25.86 -40.46 -51.21
N VAL A 98 26.97 -41.16 -50.94
CA VAL A 98 27.62 -42.05 -51.92
C VAL A 98 27.53 -43.49 -51.43
N LEU A 99 26.85 -44.33 -52.20
CA LEU A 99 26.80 -45.77 -51.99
C LEU A 99 27.89 -46.44 -52.82
N THR A 100 28.78 -47.20 -52.17
CA THR A 100 29.92 -47.84 -52.83
C THR A 100 29.85 -49.36 -52.78
N PHE A 101 30.09 -50.04 -53.90
CA PHE A 101 30.25 -51.50 -53.94
C PHE A 101 31.11 -51.99 -55.11
N ASP A 102 31.76 -53.14 -54.93
CA ASP A 102 32.61 -53.73 -55.96
C ASP A 102 31.88 -54.77 -56.83
N VAL A 103 32.14 -54.71 -58.12
CA VAL A 103 31.61 -55.64 -59.12
C VAL A 103 32.77 -56.37 -59.82
N ALA A 104 32.67 -57.70 -59.83
CA ALA A 104 33.55 -58.55 -60.60
C ALA A 104 33.02 -58.70 -62.04
N ILE A 105 33.89 -58.38 -63.00
CA ILE A 105 33.66 -58.60 -64.43
C ILE A 105 34.61 -59.72 -64.86
N HIS A 106 34.04 -60.82 -65.34
CA HIS A 106 34.84 -62.00 -65.68
C HIS A 106 34.35 -62.69 -66.96
N SER A 107 35.29 -63.30 -67.69
CA SER A 107 34.99 -64.17 -68.82
C SER A 107 36.04 -65.26 -68.96
N SER A 108 35.65 -66.39 -69.54
CA SER A 108 36.53 -67.52 -69.85
C SER A 108 37.09 -67.45 -71.27
N SER A 109 36.47 -66.66 -72.16
CA SER A 109 36.89 -66.48 -73.56
C SER A 109 36.37 -65.13 -74.07
N PRO A 110 37.17 -64.05 -73.98
CA PRO A 110 38.58 -64.02 -73.55
C PRO A 110 38.75 -64.26 -72.05
N GLN A 111 39.89 -64.81 -71.63
CA GLN A 111 40.17 -65.03 -70.20
C GLN A 111 40.44 -63.68 -69.52
N MET A 112 39.48 -63.20 -68.73
CA MET A 112 39.58 -61.92 -68.02
C MET A 112 38.93 -61.99 -66.65
N PHE A 113 39.48 -61.22 -65.71
CA PHE A 113 38.91 -60.97 -64.40
C PHE A 113 39.34 -59.58 -63.95
N GLU A 114 38.39 -58.65 -63.85
CA GLU A 114 38.62 -57.30 -63.38
C GLU A 114 37.60 -56.95 -62.29
N ILE A 115 38.03 -56.10 -61.36
CA ILE A 115 37.18 -55.56 -60.30
C ILE A 115 37.02 -54.07 -60.56
N TYR A 116 35.76 -53.63 -60.58
CA TYR A 116 35.38 -52.22 -60.66
C TYR A 116 34.66 -51.83 -59.37
N SER A 117 35.06 -50.70 -58.78
CA SER A 117 34.35 -50.08 -57.67
C SER A 117 33.28 -49.15 -58.24
N ILE A 118 32.04 -49.34 -57.82
CA ILE A 118 30.89 -48.57 -58.27
C ILE A 118 30.52 -47.59 -57.18
N GLU A 119 30.50 -46.30 -57.51
CA GLU A 119 30.06 -45.22 -56.64
C GLU A 119 28.74 -44.66 -57.19
N ILE A 120 27.65 -44.84 -56.45
CA ILE A 120 26.35 -44.27 -56.80
C ILE A 120 26.09 -43.10 -55.85
N THR A 121 26.12 -41.89 -56.38
CA THR A 121 25.69 -40.68 -55.66
C THR A 121 24.17 -40.59 -55.71
N ILE A 122 23.54 -40.56 -54.54
CA ILE A 122 22.10 -40.30 -54.42
C ILE A 122 21.92 -38.78 -54.24
N GLU A 123 21.23 -38.18 -55.19
CA GLU A 123 20.85 -36.78 -55.19
C GLU A 123 19.54 -36.58 -54.41
N ASP A 124 19.59 -35.60 -53.52
CA ASP A 124 18.52 -35.19 -52.60
C ASP A 124 17.32 -34.57 -53.33
N MET A 125 16.11 -35.03 -53.00
CA MET A 125 14.86 -34.44 -53.44
C MET A 125 14.23 -33.62 -52.31
N ASN A 126 13.52 -32.53 -52.64
CA ASN A 126 12.73 -31.82 -51.63
C ASN A 126 11.43 -32.59 -51.36
N ASP A 127 11.50 -33.68 -50.60
CA ASP A 127 10.38 -34.56 -50.25
C ASP A 127 9.99 -34.46 -48.76
N ASN A 128 10.85 -33.93 -47.90
CA ASN A 128 10.51 -33.52 -46.53
C ASN A 128 10.07 -32.05 -46.45
N SER A 129 9.66 -31.60 -45.28
CA SER A 129 9.21 -30.24 -45.06
C SER A 129 9.66 -29.79 -43.67
N PRO A 130 9.92 -28.49 -43.44
CA PRO A 130 10.27 -28.00 -42.12
C PRO A 130 9.21 -28.37 -41.08
N LYS A 131 9.63 -28.95 -39.94
CA LYS A 131 8.74 -29.33 -38.85
C LYS A 131 9.26 -28.83 -37.52
N PHE A 132 8.39 -28.14 -36.77
CA PHE A 132 8.68 -27.75 -35.40
C PHE A 132 8.44 -28.93 -34.44
N PRO A 133 9.20 -29.03 -33.32
CA PRO A 133 8.98 -30.07 -32.33
C PRO A 133 7.62 -30.02 -31.63
N THR A 134 6.98 -28.84 -31.61
CA THR A 134 5.63 -28.61 -31.06
C THR A 134 4.81 -27.75 -32.02
N GLU A 135 3.49 -27.87 -31.95
CA GLU A 135 2.57 -27.04 -32.75
C GLU A 135 2.43 -25.62 -32.17
N HIS A 136 2.57 -25.48 -30.86
CA HIS A 136 2.53 -24.21 -30.17
C HIS A 136 3.51 -24.15 -29.00
N ILE A 137 3.85 -22.92 -28.61
CA ILE A 137 4.58 -22.60 -27.37
C ILE A 137 3.94 -21.39 -26.69
N THR A 138 4.16 -21.25 -25.38
CA THR A 138 3.73 -20.09 -24.60
C THR A 138 4.94 -19.43 -23.95
N ILE A 139 5.08 -18.12 -24.12
CA ILE A 139 6.10 -17.28 -23.49
C ILE A 139 5.36 -16.33 -22.55
N ARG A 140 5.79 -16.26 -21.29
CA ARG A 140 5.27 -15.28 -20.33
C ARG A 140 6.22 -14.11 -20.21
N VAL A 141 5.71 -12.90 -20.33
CA VAL A 141 6.50 -11.68 -20.39
C VAL A 141 5.84 -10.60 -19.55
N LEU A 142 6.55 -10.00 -18.60
CA LEU A 142 6.04 -8.83 -17.88
C LEU A 142 5.85 -7.66 -18.84
N GLU A 143 4.77 -6.89 -18.72
CA GLU A 143 4.58 -5.72 -19.58
C GLU A 143 5.68 -4.65 -19.43
N SER A 144 6.28 -4.58 -18.24
CA SER A 144 7.44 -3.72 -17.95
C SER A 144 8.75 -4.19 -18.59
N THR A 145 8.72 -5.24 -19.43
CA THR A 145 9.90 -5.74 -20.15
C THR A 145 10.43 -4.70 -21.11
N VAL A 146 11.74 -4.42 -21.00
CA VAL A 146 12.40 -3.39 -21.81
C VAL A 146 12.46 -3.79 -23.29
N VAL A 147 12.18 -2.82 -24.17
CA VAL A 147 12.32 -2.96 -25.62
C VAL A 147 13.75 -3.39 -25.99
N GLY A 148 13.86 -4.35 -26.90
CA GLY A 148 15.11 -5.00 -27.31
C GLY A 148 15.39 -6.32 -26.58
N THR A 149 14.59 -6.68 -25.57
CA THR A 149 14.66 -8.00 -24.94
C THR A 149 14.39 -9.10 -25.97
N SER A 150 15.19 -10.17 -25.93
CA SER A 150 15.11 -11.28 -26.89
C SER A 150 14.79 -12.60 -26.20
N PHE A 151 13.82 -13.34 -26.72
CA PHE A 151 13.41 -14.67 -26.27
C PHE A 151 13.88 -15.73 -27.26
N ARG A 152 14.57 -16.76 -26.78
CA ARG A 152 15.05 -17.85 -27.64
C ARG A 152 13.88 -18.74 -28.07
N LEU A 153 13.77 -19.00 -29.37
CA LEU A 153 12.80 -19.95 -29.93
C LEU A 153 13.49 -21.24 -30.35
N THR A 154 12.71 -22.31 -30.46
CA THR A 154 13.18 -23.60 -30.99
C THR A 154 13.13 -23.59 -32.51
N GLU A 155 14.20 -24.06 -33.16
CA GLU A 155 14.24 -24.18 -34.62
C GLU A 155 13.32 -25.30 -35.13
N ALA A 156 12.85 -25.15 -36.36
CA ALA A 156 12.28 -26.26 -37.11
C ALA A 156 13.42 -27.18 -37.59
N VAL A 157 13.08 -28.44 -37.81
CA VAL A 157 13.98 -29.45 -38.36
C VAL A 157 13.43 -29.88 -39.71
N ASP A 158 14.33 -29.97 -40.69
CA ASP A 158 14.06 -30.54 -42.00
C ASP A 158 15.01 -31.71 -42.23
N ALA A 159 14.52 -32.80 -42.79
CA ALA A 159 15.27 -34.04 -42.92
C ALA A 159 16.17 -34.03 -44.17
N ASP A 160 15.81 -33.25 -45.18
CA ASP A 160 16.62 -33.03 -46.37
C ASP A 160 18.01 -32.49 -45.96
N SER A 161 19.07 -32.84 -46.67
CA SER A 161 20.46 -32.52 -46.26
C SER A 161 21.18 -31.58 -47.23
N THR A 162 20.66 -31.34 -48.43
CA THR A 162 21.29 -30.34 -49.29
C THR A 162 20.98 -28.93 -48.79
N ASN A 163 21.97 -28.04 -48.88
CA ASN A 163 21.80 -26.62 -48.57
C ASN A 163 20.67 -25.95 -49.37
N LYS A 164 20.12 -26.59 -50.40
CA LYS A 164 19.00 -26.08 -51.18
C LYS A 164 17.66 -26.54 -50.59
N ASN A 165 17.51 -27.81 -50.23
CA ASN A 165 16.23 -28.37 -49.76
C ASN A 165 16.05 -28.23 -48.23
N THR A 166 17.11 -27.87 -47.51
CA THR A 166 17.03 -27.52 -46.08
C THR A 166 16.39 -26.14 -45.85
N ILE A 167 16.05 -25.87 -44.58
CA ILE A 167 15.51 -24.59 -44.11
C ILE A 167 16.43 -23.42 -44.49
N GLN A 168 15.85 -22.41 -45.15
CA GLN A 168 16.56 -21.21 -45.58
C GLN A 168 16.21 -19.97 -44.76
N SER A 169 14.96 -19.85 -44.33
CA SER A 169 14.50 -18.62 -43.68
C SER A 169 13.37 -18.86 -42.70
N TYR A 170 13.28 -17.96 -41.73
CA TYR A 170 12.18 -17.83 -40.79
C TYR A 170 11.55 -16.45 -40.92
N GLU A 171 10.24 -16.38 -40.87
CA GLU A 171 9.49 -15.13 -40.88
C GLU A 171 8.26 -15.22 -39.96
N LEU A 172 7.79 -14.08 -39.46
CA LEU A 172 6.51 -13.99 -38.77
C LEU A 172 5.44 -13.62 -39.81
N ILE A 173 4.43 -14.48 -40.00
CA ILE A 173 3.34 -14.24 -40.96
C ILE A 173 2.42 -13.14 -40.45
N ASN A 174 2.05 -13.23 -39.17
CA ASN A 174 1.21 -12.27 -38.47
C ASN A 174 2.06 -11.40 -37.53
N GLY A 175 3.19 -10.89 -38.05
CA GLY A 175 4.04 -9.98 -37.29
C GLY A 175 3.22 -8.76 -36.83
N ASN A 176 2.92 -8.69 -35.54
CA ASN A 176 2.46 -7.45 -34.96
C ASN A 176 3.63 -6.44 -34.98
N ASN A 177 3.35 -5.14 -34.97
CA ASN A 177 4.43 -4.14 -34.92
C ASN A 177 5.17 -4.12 -33.56
N VAL A 178 4.98 -5.14 -32.71
CA VAL A 178 5.46 -5.27 -31.34
C VAL A 178 6.59 -6.28 -31.24
N PHE A 179 6.56 -7.36 -32.02
CA PHE A 179 7.60 -8.38 -32.04
C PHE A 179 8.17 -8.58 -33.46
N THR A 180 9.48 -8.83 -33.53
CA THR A 180 10.15 -9.29 -34.75
C THR A 180 10.92 -10.57 -34.48
N VAL A 181 11.11 -11.40 -35.49
CA VAL A 181 12.00 -12.56 -35.40
C VAL A 181 13.36 -12.21 -36.00
N ASN A 182 14.42 -12.62 -35.31
CA ASN A 182 15.77 -12.66 -35.84
C ASN A 182 16.21 -14.12 -35.95
N ALA A 183 16.54 -14.54 -37.16
CA ALA A 183 17.10 -15.85 -37.44
C ALA A 183 18.53 -15.66 -37.96
N SER A 184 19.48 -16.28 -37.28
CA SER A 184 20.89 -16.29 -37.69
C SER A 184 21.40 -17.73 -37.70
N LYS A 185 22.32 -18.07 -38.61
CA LYS A 185 22.96 -19.38 -38.61
C LYS A 185 24.20 -19.33 -37.70
N ASP A 186 24.28 -20.27 -36.78
CA ASP A 186 25.47 -20.51 -35.97
C ASP A 186 26.58 -21.16 -36.83
N VAL A 187 27.79 -21.28 -36.28
CA VAL A 187 28.97 -21.82 -36.99
C VAL A 187 28.78 -23.28 -37.43
N ASP A 188 27.89 -24.00 -36.75
CA ASP A 188 27.51 -25.38 -37.05
C ASP A 188 26.37 -25.49 -38.08
N GLY A 189 25.90 -24.38 -38.63
CA GLY A 189 24.85 -24.32 -39.63
C GLY A 189 23.41 -24.36 -39.06
N ARG A 190 23.24 -24.54 -37.75
CA ARG A 190 21.93 -24.52 -37.09
C ARG A 190 21.39 -23.11 -36.97
N PHE A 191 20.08 -22.96 -36.86
CA PHE A 191 19.46 -21.66 -36.67
C PHE A 191 19.37 -21.27 -35.20
N SER A 192 19.88 -20.09 -34.90
CA SER A 192 19.65 -19.37 -33.66
C SER A 192 18.47 -18.42 -33.85
N LEU A 193 17.31 -18.81 -33.33
CA LEU A 193 16.07 -18.05 -33.42
C LEU A 193 15.82 -17.22 -32.17
N ARG A 194 15.58 -15.93 -32.36
CA ARG A 194 15.25 -14.98 -31.29
C ARG A 194 14.03 -14.16 -31.66
N LEU A 195 12.99 -14.22 -30.83
CA LEU A 195 11.89 -13.27 -30.86
C LEU A 195 12.33 -12.01 -30.10
N ILE A 196 12.24 -10.84 -30.72
CA ILE A 196 12.73 -9.57 -30.16
C ILE A 196 11.53 -8.64 -29.97
N LEU A 197 11.40 -8.10 -28.77
CA LEU A 197 10.44 -7.04 -28.46
C LEU A 197 10.92 -5.72 -29.05
N ILE A 198 10.11 -5.07 -29.89
CA ILE A 198 10.46 -3.82 -30.59
C ILE A 198 9.56 -2.63 -30.21
N ARG A 199 8.51 -2.85 -29.42
CA ARG A 199 7.67 -1.82 -28.81
C ARG A 199 7.38 -2.17 -27.35
N GLU A 200 6.97 -1.17 -26.59
CA GLU A 200 6.51 -1.34 -25.21
C GLU A 200 5.23 -2.21 -25.20
N LEU A 201 5.07 -2.96 -24.12
CA LEU A 201 3.91 -3.81 -23.86
C LEU A 201 3.02 -3.06 -22.86
N ASP A 202 1.72 -3.27 -23.00
CA ASP A 202 0.67 -2.71 -22.15
C ASP A 202 -0.42 -3.79 -22.07
N ARG A 203 -0.53 -4.41 -20.90
CA ARG A 203 -1.47 -5.51 -20.64
C ARG A 203 -2.90 -4.98 -20.55
N GLU A 204 -3.10 -3.74 -20.13
CA GLU A 204 -4.43 -3.10 -20.10
C GLU A 204 -4.99 -2.88 -21.52
N ASP A 205 -4.13 -2.75 -22.54
CA ASP A 205 -4.53 -2.72 -23.95
C ASP A 205 -4.65 -4.14 -24.55
N ILE A 206 -3.59 -4.95 -24.47
CA ILE A 206 -3.54 -6.31 -25.05
C ILE A 206 -2.78 -7.27 -24.12
N ASP A 207 -3.50 -8.24 -23.55
CA ASP A 207 -2.97 -9.23 -22.60
C ASP A 207 -2.40 -10.51 -23.25
N LEU A 208 -2.79 -10.82 -24.48
CA LEU A 208 -2.35 -12.00 -25.20
C LEU A 208 -2.05 -11.71 -26.67
N TYR A 209 -0.82 -12.02 -27.09
CA TYR A 209 -0.45 -12.01 -28.50
C TYR A 209 -0.36 -13.42 -29.06
N GLU A 210 -0.98 -13.64 -30.22
CA GLU A 210 -0.86 -14.87 -31.00
C GLU A 210 -0.03 -14.57 -32.25
N LEU A 211 1.19 -15.10 -32.29
CA LEU A 211 2.09 -14.95 -33.43
C LEU A 211 2.23 -16.28 -34.17
N GLU A 212 2.45 -16.21 -35.48
CA GLU A 212 2.69 -17.39 -36.31
C GLU A 212 4.09 -17.29 -36.94
N LEU A 213 4.97 -18.21 -36.53
CA LEU A 213 6.33 -18.34 -37.05
C LEU A 213 6.34 -19.37 -38.18
N LEU A 214 6.81 -18.94 -39.35
CA LEU A 214 6.93 -19.76 -40.55
C LEU A 214 8.39 -20.07 -40.83
N ALA A 215 8.71 -21.36 -40.97
CA ALA A 215 9.96 -21.84 -41.53
C ALA A 215 9.76 -22.19 -43.01
N LYS A 216 10.67 -21.76 -43.89
CA LYS A 216 10.66 -22.08 -45.32
C LYS A 216 11.94 -22.80 -45.71
N ASP A 217 11.81 -23.88 -46.46
CA ASP A 217 12.94 -24.49 -47.18
C ASP A 217 13.33 -23.66 -48.42
N GLY A 218 14.35 -24.13 -49.16
CA GLY A 218 14.80 -23.51 -50.42
C GLY A 218 14.55 -24.37 -51.65
N GLY A 219 13.75 -25.43 -51.52
CA GLY A 219 13.47 -26.36 -52.61
C GLY A 219 12.51 -25.78 -53.65
N ASP A 220 12.24 -26.55 -54.71
CA ASP A 220 11.26 -26.21 -55.74
C ASP A 220 10.34 -27.41 -55.99
N PRO A 221 9.07 -27.40 -55.52
CA PRO A 221 8.40 -26.29 -54.83
C PRO A 221 8.95 -26.04 -53.41
N VAL A 222 8.79 -24.82 -52.92
CA VAL A 222 9.11 -24.47 -51.53
C VAL A 222 8.08 -25.10 -50.59
N LYS A 223 8.53 -25.75 -49.52
CA LYS A 223 7.67 -26.22 -48.44
C LYS A 223 7.94 -25.49 -47.14
N THR A 224 6.97 -25.60 -46.24
CA THR A 224 6.89 -24.75 -45.06
C THR A 224 6.45 -25.52 -43.83
N GLY A 225 6.88 -25.05 -42.66
CA GLY A 225 6.38 -25.45 -41.35
C GLY A 225 5.97 -24.24 -40.52
N THR A 226 4.96 -24.40 -39.67
CA THR A 226 4.40 -23.31 -38.84
C THR A 226 4.48 -23.65 -37.35
N LEU A 227 4.71 -22.63 -36.53
CA LEU A 227 4.64 -22.69 -35.07
C LEU A 227 3.82 -21.51 -34.54
N THR A 228 2.80 -21.78 -33.74
CA THR A 228 2.04 -20.74 -33.05
C THR A 228 2.72 -20.35 -31.73
N VAL A 229 3.03 -19.08 -31.55
CA VAL A 229 3.68 -18.54 -30.35
C VAL A 229 2.66 -17.67 -29.61
N TYR A 230 2.19 -18.15 -28.46
CA TYR A 230 1.37 -17.38 -27.54
C TYR A 230 2.28 -16.58 -26.60
N ILE A 231 2.04 -15.29 -26.50
CA ILE A 231 2.77 -14.40 -25.58
C ILE A 231 1.76 -13.87 -24.58
N ASP A 232 1.84 -14.42 -23.38
CA ASP A 232 1.00 -14.11 -22.23
C ASP A 232 1.66 -12.96 -21.45
N ILE A 233 1.01 -11.79 -21.44
CA ILE A 233 1.54 -10.59 -20.80
C ILE A 233 1.20 -10.63 -19.31
N GLU A 234 2.24 -10.74 -18.48
CA GLU A 234 2.10 -10.71 -17.03
C GLU A 234 2.06 -9.26 -16.52
N ASP A 235 1.16 -9.03 -15.59
CA ASP A 235 0.83 -7.75 -14.98
C ASP A 235 1.99 -7.16 -14.14
N THR A 236 2.18 -5.86 -14.24
CA THR A 236 3.05 -5.04 -13.39
C THR A 236 2.22 -3.93 -12.76
N ASN A 237 2.45 -3.58 -11.49
CA ASN A 237 1.72 -2.51 -10.79
C ASN A 237 2.07 -1.11 -11.33
N ASP A 238 1.56 -0.74 -12.51
CA ASP A 238 1.87 0.49 -13.23
C ASP A 238 0.65 1.40 -13.47
N ASN A 239 -0.54 0.97 -13.06
CA ASN A 239 -1.69 1.83 -12.80
C ASN A 239 -1.77 2.18 -11.31
N SER A 240 -2.53 3.22 -10.98
CA SER A 240 -2.77 3.63 -9.59
C SER A 240 -4.27 3.70 -9.40
N PRO A 241 -4.80 3.46 -8.18
CA PRO A 241 -6.23 3.54 -7.97
C PRO A 241 -6.75 4.94 -8.34
N VAL A 242 -7.89 5.05 -9.01
CA VAL A 242 -8.50 6.33 -9.38
C VAL A 242 -9.91 6.40 -8.81
N PHE A 243 -10.17 7.40 -7.96
CA PHE A 243 -11.51 7.65 -7.44
C PHE A 243 -12.48 8.08 -8.54
N GLU A 244 -13.74 7.66 -8.45
CA GLU A 244 -14.82 8.11 -9.34
C GLU A 244 -15.00 9.65 -9.31
N ARG A 245 -14.70 10.26 -8.16
CA ARG A 245 -14.78 11.72 -7.92
C ARG A 245 -13.67 12.17 -6.99
N ASP A 246 -13.12 13.36 -7.26
CA ASP A 246 -12.09 14.00 -6.43
C ASP A 246 -12.64 14.51 -5.08
N SER A 247 -13.95 14.83 -5.03
CA SER A 247 -14.57 15.33 -3.80
C SER A 247 -16.04 14.94 -3.65
N TYR A 248 -16.45 14.80 -2.39
CA TYR A 248 -17.82 14.48 -1.95
C TYR A 248 -18.22 15.47 -0.87
N ILE A 249 -19.48 15.92 -0.91
CA ILE A 249 -20.06 16.79 0.12
C ILE A 249 -21.36 16.18 0.58
N ILE A 250 -21.48 15.94 1.88
CA ILE A 250 -22.70 15.41 2.50
C ILE A 250 -23.05 16.22 3.75
N ASP A 251 -24.34 16.22 4.09
CA ASP A 251 -24.84 16.80 5.33
C ASP A 251 -25.23 15.66 6.29
N LEU A 252 -24.90 15.83 7.58
CA LEU A 252 -25.11 14.83 8.61
C LEU A 252 -25.79 15.49 9.81
N ASN A 253 -26.94 14.96 10.22
CA ASN A 253 -27.62 15.43 11.42
C ASN A 253 -26.80 15.07 12.67
N GLU A 254 -26.71 15.99 13.62
CA GLU A 254 -26.20 15.65 14.94
C GLU A 254 -27.04 14.56 15.62
N GLY A 255 -26.46 13.86 16.59
CA GLY A 255 -27.12 12.74 17.27
C GLY A 255 -27.32 11.49 16.41
N THR A 256 -26.81 11.47 15.17
CA THR A 256 -26.82 10.26 14.32
C THR A 256 -26.17 9.09 15.06
N THR A 257 -26.85 7.94 15.07
CA THR A 257 -26.41 6.76 15.81
C THR A 257 -25.13 6.15 15.23
N LYS A 258 -24.33 5.53 16.09
CA LYS A 258 -23.15 4.75 15.69
C LYS A 258 -23.54 3.65 14.70
N GLN A 259 -22.58 3.27 13.86
CA GLN A 259 -22.70 2.30 12.76
C GLN A 259 -23.64 2.70 11.62
N THR A 260 -24.13 3.95 11.58
CA THR A 260 -24.89 4.46 10.44
C THR A 260 -23.97 4.60 9.23
N PRO A 261 -24.29 3.98 8.07
CA PRO A 261 -23.54 4.19 6.83
C PRO A 261 -23.86 5.57 6.24
N LEU A 262 -22.83 6.28 5.78
CA LEU A 262 -22.97 7.64 5.25
C LEU A 262 -22.88 7.66 3.71
N LEU A 263 -21.73 7.24 3.19
CA LEU A 263 -21.34 7.34 1.80
C LEU A 263 -20.36 6.20 1.49
N ALA A 264 -20.47 5.61 0.31
CA ALA A 264 -19.42 4.77 -0.26
C ALA A 264 -18.56 5.64 -1.19
N VAL A 265 -17.26 5.70 -0.94
CA VAL A 265 -16.31 6.19 -1.94
C VAL A 265 -15.82 5.01 -2.77
N THR A 266 -15.70 5.20 -4.08
CA THR A 266 -15.30 4.14 -5.00
C THR A 266 -14.13 4.61 -5.82
N ALA A 267 -13.10 3.77 -5.87
CA ALA A 267 -11.96 3.88 -6.76
C ALA A 267 -11.84 2.62 -7.63
N TYR A 268 -11.18 2.78 -8.77
CA TYR A 268 -10.95 1.74 -9.76
C TYR A 268 -9.46 1.65 -10.05
N ASP A 269 -8.97 0.44 -10.26
CA ASP A 269 -7.61 0.17 -10.70
C ASP A 269 -7.71 -0.80 -11.89
N ASN A 270 -6.88 -0.59 -12.90
CA ASN A 270 -6.93 -1.37 -14.14
C ASN A 270 -6.02 -2.60 -14.08
N ASP A 271 -5.12 -2.68 -13.09
CA ASP A 271 -4.22 -3.80 -12.88
C ASP A 271 -4.98 -5.05 -12.39
N VAL A 272 -4.35 -6.21 -12.43
CA VAL A 272 -4.98 -7.51 -12.09
C VAL A 272 -4.49 -8.07 -10.75
N GLY A 273 -5.40 -8.71 -10.01
CA GLY A 273 -5.06 -9.39 -8.76
C GLY A 273 -4.68 -8.39 -7.66
N ASP A 274 -3.60 -8.66 -6.92
CA ASP A 274 -3.17 -7.79 -5.82
C ASP A 274 -2.81 -6.37 -6.28
N ASN A 275 -2.35 -6.20 -7.52
CA ASN A 275 -2.03 -4.89 -8.11
C ASN A 275 -3.30 -4.06 -8.39
N GLY A 276 -4.43 -4.70 -8.69
CA GLY A 276 -5.72 -4.02 -8.87
C GLY A 276 -6.62 -3.97 -7.62
N ASP A 277 -6.26 -4.73 -6.58
CA ASP A 277 -7.10 -4.93 -5.39
C ASP A 277 -6.98 -3.73 -4.43
N ILE A 278 -8.02 -2.89 -4.40
CA ILE A 278 -8.00 -1.63 -3.63
C ILE A 278 -8.36 -1.85 -2.16
N ILE A 279 -7.64 -1.14 -1.28
CA ILE A 279 -7.97 -0.94 0.13
C ILE A 279 -8.15 0.56 0.44
N TYR A 280 -9.18 0.87 1.24
CA TYR A 280 -9.53 2.23 1.62
C TYR A 280 -9.14 2.53 3.06
N ARG A 281 -8.64 3.73 3.33
CA ARG A 281 -8.35 4.22 4.69
C ARG A 281 -8.46 5.73 4.78
N PHE A 282 -8.58 6.27 5.98
CA PHE A 282 -8.31 7.69 6.18
C PHE A 282 -6.81 7.94 6.13
N SER A 283 -6.38 8.96 5.37
CA SER A 283 -4.97 9.31 5.26
C SER A 283 -4.40 9.64 6.64
N SER A 284 -3.32 8.95 7.03
CA SER A 284 -2.66 9.15 8.33
C SER A 284 -1.98 10.52 8.47
N ARG A 285 -1.79 11.23 7.35
CA ARG A 285 -1.10 12.53 7.29
C ARG A 285 -2.05 13.73 7.37
N GLN A 286 -3.36 13.50 7.44
CA GLN A 286 -4.33 14.59 7.48
C GLN A 286 -4.38 15.23 8.88
N PRO A 287 -4.65 16.55 8.97
CA PRO A 287 -4.94 17.20 10.24
C PRO A 287 -6.15 16.54 10.94
N ASP A 288 -6.22 16.65 12.26
CA ASP A 288 -7.35 16.18 13.08
C ASP A 288 -7.68 14.67 12.96
N ILE A 289 -6.72 13.83 12.53
CA ILE A 289 -6.93 12.38 12.34
C ILE A 289 -7.41 11.66 13.61
N GLU A 290 -6.98 12.10 14.79
CA GLU A 290 -7.45 11.55 16.08
C GLU A 290 -8.97 11.73 16.23
N ARG A 291 -9.44 12.98 16.10
CA ARG A 291 -10.87 13.31 16.14
C ARG A 291 -11.64 12.59 15.04
N ILE A 292 -11.09 12.51 13.82
CA ILE A 292 -11.72 11.80 12.70
C ILE A 292 -11.89 10.32 13.02
N SER A 293 -10.87 9.67 13.57
CA SER A 293 -10.87 8.23 13.86
C SER A 293 -11.77 7.86 15.04
N GLU A 294 -11.97 8.79 15.97
CA GLU A 294 -12.97 8.66 17.04
C GLU A 294 -14.41 8.81 16.51
N THR A 295 -14.61 9.64 15.48
CA THR A 295 -15.94 10.04 14.99
C THR A 295 -16.44 9.17 13.83
N PHE A 296 -15.56 8.80 12.91
CA PHE A 296 -15.87 8.06 11.68
C PHE A 296 -14.96 6.85 11.52
N SER A 297 -15.45 5.86 10.80
CA SER A 297 -14.66 4.71 10.34
C SER A 297 -14.93 4.48 8.85
N ILE A 298 -14.01 3.80 8.17
CA ILE A 298 -14.18 3.41 6.78
C ILE A 298 -13.95 1.90 6.65
N ASN A 299 -14.82 1.23 5.90
CA ASN A 299 -14.61 -0.17 5.58
C ASN A 299 -13.49 -0.30 4.54
N GLU A 300 -12.44 -1.03 4.90
CA GLU A 300 -11.23 -1.17 4.09
C GLU A 300 -11.49 -1.76 2.69
N LYS A 301 -12.56 -2.55 2.49
CA LYS A 301 -12.85 -3.23 1.21
C LYS A 301 -13.93 -2.53 0.40
N THR A 302 -14.95 -1.99 1.07
CA THR A 302 -16.12 -1.42 0.38
C THR A 302 -16.06 0.09 0.22
N GLY A 303 -15.13 0.77 0.89
CA GLY A 303 -15.04 2.23 0.89
C GLY A 303 -16.22 2.93 1.57
N VAL A 304 -17.11 2.19 2.26
CA VAL A 304 -18.24 2.76 2.99
C VAL A 304 -17.73 3.43 4.27
N ILE A 305 -18.05 4.70 4.42
CA ILE A 305 -17.79 5.50 5.62
C ILE A 305 -18.98 5.36 6.58
N TYR A 306 -18.69 5.12 7.86
CA TYR A 306 -19.65 4.95 8.94
C TYR A 306 -19.42 5.95 10.06
N VAL A 307 -20.49 6.25 10.80
CA VAL A 307 -20.39 6.91 12.11
C VAL A 307 -19.85 5.91 13.14
N SER A 308 -18.79 6.28 13.86
CA SER A 308 -18.17 5.47 14.93
C SER A 308 -18.32 6.12 16.31
N GLY A 309 -18.27 7.45 16.35
CA GLY A 309 -18.36 8.26 17.56
C GLY A 309 -19.70 8.96 17.74
N GLU A 310 -19.74 9.88 18.70
CA GLU A 310 -20.88 10.78 18.86
C GLU A 310 -20.75 11.96 17.88
N ILE A 311 -21.86 12.32 17.25
CA ILE A 311 -21.93 13.48 16.35
C ILE A 311 -22.61 14.61 17.10
N THR A 312 -21.86 15.68 17.38
CA THR A 312 -22.36 16.88 18.05
C THR A 312 -22.19 18.10 17.16
N PHE A 313 -23.18 18.99 17.16
CA PHE A 313 -23.01 20.34 16.61
C PHE A 313 -22.19 21.18 17.61
N GLY A 314 -21.32 22.06 17.11
CA GLY A 314 -20.31 22.75 17.92
C GLY A 314 -19.65 23.93 17.21
N LYS A 315 -18.39 24.24 17.58
CA LYS A 315 -17.60 25.30 16.93
C LYS A 315 -16.97 24.87 15.60
N GLN A 316 -16.82 23.56 15.39
CA GLN A 316 -16.26 22.97 14.16
C GLN A 316 -17.26 21.98 13.56
N ASN A 317 -18.20 22.52 12.77
CA ASN A 317 -19.33 21.78 12.20
C ASN A 317 -19.04 21.18 10.83
N THR A 318 -17.76 21.15 10.44
CA THR A 318 -17.34 20.59 9.16
C THR A 318 -16.17 19.67 9.40
N PHE A 319 -16.32 18.42 8.95
CA PHE A 319 -15.21 17.48 8.86
C PHE A 319 -14.73 17.44 7.42
N LYS A 320 -13.41 17.53 7.23
CA LYS A 320 -12.76 17.32 5.92
C LYS A 320 -11.92 16.07 6.02
N LEU A 321 -12.45 14.97 5.49
CA LEU A 321 -11.79 13.67 5.48
C LEU A 321 -10.99 13.54 4.18
N ILE A 322 -9.69 13.26 4.29
CA ILE A 322 -8.88 12.82 3.16
C ILE A 322 -8.90 11.29 3.18
N VAL A 323 -9.56 10.71 2.18
CA VAL A 323 -9.63 9.25 1.99
C VAL A 323 -8.55 8.84 1.02
N GLU A 324 -7.80 7.80 1.38
CA GLU A 324 -6.73 7.19 0.61
C GLU A 324 -7.22 5.85 0.06
N ALA A 325 -7.12 5.67 -1.24
CA ALA A 325 -7.21 4.36 -1.90
C ALA A 325 -5.79 3.90 -2.22
N SER A 326 -5.47 2.66 -1.87
CA SER A 326 -4.18 2.02 -2.13
C SER A 326 -4.42 0.66 -2.75
N ASP A 327 -3.68 0.30 -3.79
CA ASP A 327 -3.61 -1.09 -4.23
C ASP A 327 -2.83 -1.95 -3.21
N LYS A 328 -2.76 -3.27 -3.45
CA LYS A 328 -1.97 -4.23 -2.65
C LYS A 328 -0.71 -4.70 -3.38
N GLY A 329 -0.29 -3.99 -4.42
CA GLY A 329 0.91 -4.34 -5.17
C GLY A 329 2.16 -4.34 -4.27
N SER A 330 3.21 -5.03 -4.72
CA SER A 330 4.47 -5.13 -3.94
C SER A 330 5.11 -3.76 -3.65
N GLN A 331 4.86 -2.79 -4.53
CA GLN A 331 5.11 -1.36 -4.33
C GLN A 331 3.77 -0.64 -4.46
N PRO A 332 3.04 -0.44 -3.35
CA PRO A 332 1.68 0.07 -3.43
C PRO A 332 1.63 1.47 -4.02
N ARG A 333 0.67 1.71 -4.91
CA ARG A 333 0.37 3.03 -5.45
C ARG A 333 -0.95 3.53 -4.86
N THR A 334 -1.06 4.85 -4.74
CA THR A 334 -2.12 5.47 -3.94
C THR A 334 -2.71 6.68 -4.64
N SER A 335 -3.97 6.93 -4.36
CA SER A 335 -4.67 8.17 -4.70
C SER A 335 -5.53 8.66 -3.54
N TYR A 336 -6.03 9.89 -3.68
CA TYR A 336 -6.73 10.58 -2.62
C TYR A 336 -8.01 11.25 -3.14
N ALA A 337 -9.06 11.21 -2.32
CA ALA A 337 -10.28 11.98 -2.52
C ALA A 337 -10.69 12.68 -1.21
N THR A 338 -11.43 13.77 -1.32
CA THR A 338 -11.83 14.58 -0.16
C THR A 338 -13.32 14.44 0.13
N VAL A 339 -13.70 14.05 1.35
CA VAL A 339 -15.09 14.01 1.80
C VAL A 339 -15.33 15.12 2.81
N THR A 340 -16.19 16.07 2.47
CA THR A 340 -16.63 17.14 3.37
C THR A 340 -17.97 16.78 3.98
N ILE A 341 -18.03 16.67 5.29
CA ILE A 341 -19.25 16.37 6.05
C ILE A 341 -19.65 17.62 6.82
N ASN A 342 -20.80 18.20 6.51
CA ASN A 342 -21.36 19.32 7.28
C ASN A 342 -22.31 18.78 8.34
N ILE A 343 -22.07 19.09 9.60
CA ILE A 343 -22.97 18.74 10.69
C ILE A 343 -24.10 19.75 10.72
N LEU A 344 -25.34 19.25 10.66
CA LEU A 344 -26.54 20.04 10.76
C LEU A 344 -27.00 20.13 12.21
N ASP A 345 -27.26 21.36 12.66
CA ASP A 345 -27.96 21.71 13.90
C ASP A 345 -29.42 21.28 13.75
N THR A 346 -29.78 20.17 14.38
CA THR A 346 -31.12 19.57 14.29
C THR A 346 -31.72 19.26 15.66
N ALA A 347 -30.92 19.26 16.72
CA ALA A 347 -31.34 19.00 18.08
C ALA A 347 -30.87 20.15 18.98
N ASN A 348 -31.77 20.66 19.82
CA ASN A 348 -31.39 21.64 20.83
C ASN A 348 -30.44 21.00 21.85
N ASN A 349 -29.26 21.58 22.03
CA ASN A 349 -28.28 21.28 23.04
C ASN A 349 -28.51 22.18 24.26
N LYS A 350 -27.90 21.81 25.39
CA LYS A 350 -27.98 22.63 26.62
C LYS A 350 -26.79 23.59 26.64
N PRO A 351 -26.94 24.81 27.19
CA PRO A 351 -25.83 25.74 27.30
C PRO A 351 -24.76 25.21 28.27
N GLU A 352 -23.50 25.56 28.06
CA GLU A 352 -22.40 25.31 28.98
C GLU A 352 -22.08 26.58 29.79
N VAL A 353 -22.10 26.49 31.13
CA VAL A 353 -21.91 27.65 32.01
C VAL A 353 -20.51 27.70 32.58
N PHE A 354 -19.83 28.82 32.33
CA PHE A 354 -18.52 29.13 32.85
C PHE A 354 -18.64 30.26 33.88
N VAL A 355 -18.02 30.06 35.05
CA VAL A 355 -17.95 31.04 36.13
C VAL A 355 -16.47 31.26 36.43
N ASN A 356 -16.02 32.50 36.29
CA ASN A 356 -14.67 32.94 36.57
C ASN A 356 -14.69 33.89 37.77
N PHE A 357 -14.11 33.48 38.90
CA PHE A 357 -14.11 34.27 40.13
C PHE A 357 -13.12 35.44 40.03
N LEU A 358 -13.54 36.61 40.51
CA LEU A 358 -12.76 37.86 40.53
C LEU A 358 -12.32 38.25 41.95
N VAL A 359 -12.67 37.42 42.93
CA VAL A 359 -12.28 37.51 44.34
C VAL A 359 -11.59 36.20 44.76
N PRO A 360 -10.91 36.14 45.92
CA PRO A 360 -10.22 34.94 46.36
C PRO A 360 -11.13 33.71 46.35
N ALA A 361 -10.72 32.68 45.60
CA ALA A 361 -11.48 31.45 45.42
C ALA A 361 -10.56 30.24 45.27
N ASN A 362 -11.01 29.11 45.83
CA ASN A 362 -10.41 27.79 45.66
C ASN A 362 -11.49 26.84 45.12
N ASP A 363 -11.41 26.48 43.84
CA ASP A 363 -12.43 25.71 43.11
C ASP A 363 -13.84 26.30 43.22
N SER A 364 -14.67 25.75 44.11
CA SER A 364 -16.08 26.13 44.33
C SER A 364 -16.30 26.90 45.63
N LEU A 365 -15.24 27.21 46.38
CA LEU A 365 -15.31 28.02 47.60
C LEU A 365 -14.77 29.42 47.32
N VAL A 366 -15.61 30.42 47.49
CA VAL A 366 -15.31 31.84 47.28
C VAL A 366 -15.33 32.53 48.62
N SER A 367 -14.43 33.46 48.89
CA SER A 367 -14.41 34.23 50.14
C SER A 367 -14.61 35.72 49.89
N LEU A 368 -15.47 36.36 50.67
CA LEU A 368 -15.72 37.80 50.62
C LEU A 368 -15.90 38.34 52.04
N SER A 369 -15.29 39.49 52.34
CA SER A 369 -15.47 40.19 53.62
C SER A 369 -16.90 40.71 53.77
N GLU A 370 -17.43 40.70 54.99
CA GLU A 370 -18.73 41.29 55.29
C GLU A 370 -18.77 42.81 55.11
N ALA A 371 -17.63 43.48 55.22
CA ALA A 371 -17.48 44.90 54.94
C ALA A 371 -17.50 45.24 53.43
N ALA A 372 -17.77 44.27 52.54
CA ALA A 372 -17.83 44.50 51.11
C ALA A 372 -19.04 45.37 50.73
N ASP A 373 -18.78 46.46 49.99
CA ASP A 373 -19.82 47.37 49.54
C ASP A 373 -20.80 46.71 48.55
N ILE A 374 -22.06 47.15 48.58
CA ILE A 374 -23.05 46.82 47.55
C ILE A 374 -22.50 47.22 46.17
N GLY A 375 -22.58 46.29 45.22
CA GLY A 375 -22.02 46.44 43.87
C GLY A 375 -20.66 45.78 43.68
N THR A 376 -20.02 45.28 44.75
CA THR A 376 -18.78 44.50 44.66
C THR A 376 -18.96 43.31 43.72
N VAL A 377 -18.06 43.20 42.73
CA VAL A 377 -18.12 42.15 41.71
C VAL A 377 -17.41 40.89 42.22
N ILE A 378 -18.14 39.77 42.24
CA ILE A 378 -17.67 38.48 42.76
C ILE A 378 -17.13 37.60 41.63
N ALA A 379 -17.84 37.53 40.51
CA ALA A 379 -17.49 36.64 39.40
C ALA A 379 -18.01 37.15 38.05
N HIS A 380 -17.35 36.71 36.98
CA HIS A 380 -17.79 36.84 35.60
C HIS A 380 -18.39 35.52 35.11
N VAL A 381 -19.58 35.58 34.53
CA VAL A 381 -20.31 34.42 34.01
C VAL A 381 -20.47 34.54 32.51
N THR A 382 -20.08 33.49 31.80
CA THR A 382 -20.41 33.32 30.38
C THR A 382 -21.12 31.99 30.20
N ALA A 383 -22.08 31.96 29.29
CA ALA A 383 -22.68 30.72 28.84
C ALA A 383 -22.49 30.63 27.33
N ASP A 384 -22.07 29.46 26.87
CA ASP A 384 -21.87 29.15 25.46
C ASP A 384 -22.86 28.06 25.07
N ASP A 385 -23.56 28.24 23.97
CA ASP A 385 -24.45 27.22 23.42
C ASP A 385 -24.04 26.99 21.98
N ALA A 386 -23.87 25.71 21.63
CA ALA A 386 -23.33 25.31 20.35
C ALA A 386 -24.30 25.59 19.20
N ASP A 387 -25.59 25.72 19.50
CA ASP A 387 -26.64 25.80 18.50
C ASP A 387 -26.75 27.18 17.85
N SER A 388 -27.46 27.22 16.74
CA SER A 388 -27.76 28.44 15.99
C SER A 388 -29.15 28.98 16.31
N GLY A 389 -29.36 30.27 16.07
CA GLY A 389 -30.69 30.87 16.22
C GLY A 389 -31.19 30.88 17.68
N PRO A 390 -32.49 30.66 17.95
CA PRO A 390 -33.05 30.69 19.31
C PRO A 390 -32.47 29.62 20.26
N ASN A 391 -32.07 28.47 19.71
CA ASN A 391 -31.42 27.39 20.46
C ASN A 391 -30.04 27.84 21.00
N GLY A 392 -29.30 28.63 20.23
CA GLY A 392 -28.04 29.23 20.69
C GLY A 392 -28.17 30.49 21.57
N GLN A 393 -29.39 31.02 21.76
CA GLN A 393 -29.59 32.28 22.48
C GLN A 393 -29.82 32.05 23.97
N VAL A 394 -28.77 32.29 24.76
CA VAL A 394 -28.77 31.98 26.20
C VAL A 394 -29.10 33.18 27.08
N ILE A 395 -29.96 32.95 28.07
CA ILE A 395 -30.29 33.90 29.14
C ILE A 395 -29.96 33.25 30.49
N CYS A 396 -29.23 33.98 31.34
CA CYS A 396 -28.83 33.50 32.66
C CYS A 396 -29.60 34.19 33.79
N ALA A 397 -29.79 33.46 34.89
CA ALA A 397 -30.35 33.93 36.14
C ALA A 397 -29.52 33.42 37.32
N VAL A 398 -29.43 34.20 38.39
CA VAL A 398 -28.77 33.79 39.64
C VAL A 398 -29.81 33.57 40.72
N THR A 399 -29.62 32.50 41.49
CA THR A 399 -30.49 32.12 42.61
C THR A 399 -29.74 32.33 43.92
N ASN A 400 -29.88 33.53 44.49
CA ASN A 400 -29.50 33.92 45.85
C ASN A 400 -30.02 35.34 46.11
N GLU A 401 -30.42 35.67 47.34
CA GLU A 401 -30.99 36.98 47.66
C GLU A 401 -29.94 38.12 47.74
N TYR A 402 -28.69 37.79 48.11
CA TYR A 402 -27.60 38.74 48.34
C TYR A 402 -26.88 39.17 47.08
N VAL A 403 -27.06 38.49 45.95
CA VAL A 403 -26.36 38.80 44.69
C VAL A 403 -27.32 39.00 43.52
N THR A 404 -26.84 39.66 42.49
CA THR A 404 -27.58 39.90 41.24
C THR A 404 -26.67 39.77 40.03
N LEU A 405 -27.26 39.53 38.85
CA LEU A 405 -26.54 39.55 37.58
C LEU A 405 -26.60 40.94 36.97
N GLN A 406 -25.45 41.46 36.56
CA GLN A 406 -25.31 42.72 35.84
C GLN A 406 -24.81 42.47 34.42
N ASN A 407 -25.43 43.10 33.43
CA ASN A 407 -25.01 43.01 32.03
C ASN A 407 -23.71 43.78 31.82
N ILE A 408 -22.84 43.26 30.95
CA ILE A 408 -21.62 43.97 30.53
C ILE A 408 -21.91 44.69 29.22
N SER A 409 -21.78 46.02 29.21
CA SER A 409 -22.04 46.81 28.01
C SER A 409 -21.10 46.41 26.87
N GLY A 410 -21.68 45.95 25.75
CA GLY A 410 -20.96 45.60 24.54
C GLY A 410 -20.10 44.33 24.62
N LYS A 411 -20.25 43.48 25.65
CA LYS A 411 -19.52 42.22 25.79
C LYS A 411 -20.46 41.06 26.17
N PRO A 412 -20.14 39.82 25.79
CA PRO A 412 -20.93 38.65 26.18
C PRO A 412 -20.76 38.36 27.69
N GLY A 413 -21.82 37.86 28.31
CA GLY A 413 -21.82 37.42 29.71
C GLY A 413 -22.41 38.41 30.72
N TYR A 414 -22.32 38.02 31.98
CA TYR A 414 -22.88 38.72 33.15
C TYR A 414 -21.84 38.83 34.25
N LEU A 415 -21.96 39.84 35.12
CA LEU A 415 -21.22 39.93 36.38
C LEU A 415 -22.13 39.55 37.54
N ILE A 416 -21.67 38.67 38.42
CA ILE A 416 -22.30 38.45 39.73
C ILE A 416 -21.81 39.57 40.65
N ALA A 417 -22.72 40.42 41.10
CA ALA A 417 -22.41 41.52 42.00
C ALA A 417 -23.23 41.46 43.28
N LEU A 418 -22.66 41.96 44.37
CA LEU A 418 -23.31 42.08 45.66
C LEU A 418 -24.49 43.05 45.57
N LYS A 419 -25.64 42.66 46.12
CA LYS A 419 -26.89 43.42 46.13
C LYS A 419 -27.30 43.80 47.55
N MET A 420 -26.93 43.00 48.54
CA MET A 420 -27.21 43.22 49.96
C MET A 420 -25.94 42.99 50.75
N GLU A 421 -25.80 43.71 51.86
CA GLU A 421 -24.69 43.56 52.81
C GLU A 421 -24.68 42.14 53.40
N PHE A 422 -23.50 41.62 53.66
CA PHE A 422 -23.31 40.39 54.42
C PHE A 422 -23.12 40.74 55.90
N ASP A 423 -23.40 39.76 56.75
CA ASP A 423 -23.24 39.83 58.21
C ASP A 423 -22.76 38.44 58.63
N HIS A 424 -21.51 38.37 59.07
CA HIS A 424 -20.82 37.14 59.44
C HIS A 424 -21.49 36.48 60.65
N GLU A 425 -21.88 37.27 61.65
CA GLU A 425 -22.54 36.83 62.88
C GLU A 425 -23.93 36.25 62.58
N LEU A 426 -24.61 36.77 61.56
CA LEU A 426 -25.90 36.27 61.10
C LEU A 426 -25.76 35.01 60.25
N LYS A 427 -24.90 35.03 59.22
CA LYS A 427 -24.77 33.93 58.26
C LYS A 427 -23.42 33.91 57.54
N GLN A 428 -22.63 32.88 57.84
CA GLN A 428 -21.27 32.73 57.32
C GLN A 428 -21.18 32.12 55.92
N GLU A 429 -22.21 31.40 55.44
CA GLU A 429 -22.15 30.65 54.18
C GLU A 429 -23.39 30.85 53.31
N HIS A 430 -23.16 31.16 52.04
CA HIS A 430 -24.20 31.38 51.03
C HIS A 430 -23.98 30.47 49.83
N TYR A 431 -24.97 29.66 49.50
CA TYR A 431 -24.99 28.88 48.27
C TYR A 431 -25.52 29.75 47.14
N ILE A 432 -24.71 29.93 46.10
CA ILE A 432 -25.07 30.72 44.92
C ILE A 432 -25.12 29.76 43.72
N SER A 433 -26.24 29.76 43.01
CA SER A 433 -26.41 28.98 41.78
C SER A 433 -26.75 29.89 40.61
N VAL A 434 -26.02 29.74 39.51
CA VAL A 434 -26.31 30.43 38.25
C VAL A 434 -26.86 29.42 37.27
N THR A 435 -28.06 29.68 36.77
CA THR A 435 -28.75 28.85 35.79
C THR A 435 -28.87 29.61 34.48
N CYS A 436 -28.40 29.03 33.39
CA CYS A 436 -28.52 29.58 32.05
C CYS A 436 -29.42 28.67 31.22
N SER A 437 -30.31 29.28 30.42
CA SER A 437 -31.29 28.58 29.59
C SER A 437 -31.32 29.19 28.20
N ASP A 438 -31.41 28.33 27.20
CA ASP A 438 -31.64 28.75 25.81
C ASP A 438 -33.07 29.27 25.57
N ASN A 439 -33.33 29.69 24.33
CA ASN A 439 -34.66 30.05 23.85
C ASN A 439 -35.25 29.00 22.87
N GLY A 440 -34.78 27.76 22.95
CA GLY A 440 -35.26 26.64 22.15
C GLY A 440 -36.66 26.16 22.55
N SER A 441 -37.16 25.14 21.84
CA SER A 441 -38.45 24.49 22.11
C SER A 441 -38.34 22.98 21.92
N PRO A 442 -38.16 22.19 22.99
CA PRO A 442 -38.16 22.60 24.40
C PRO A 442 -36.92 23.40 24.78
N LYS A 443 -37.06 24.31 25.76
CA LYS A 443 -35.91 24.99 26.34
C LYS A 443 -35.06 24.03 27.15
N LEU A 444 -33.75 24.10 26.99
CA LEU A 444 -32.80 23.40 27.86
C LEU A 444 -32.07 24.40 28.75
N SER A 445 -31.54 23.89 29.85
CA SER A 445 -30.88 24.71 30.87
C SER A 445 -29.80 23.94 31.59
N SER A 446 -28.79 24.67 32.05
CA SER A 446 -27.70 24.15 32.87
C SER A 446 -27.41 25.11 34.02
N SER A 447 -26.90 24.56 35.12
CA SER A 447 -26.62 25.33 36.33
C SER A 447 -25.21 25.06 36.85
N LYS A 448 -24.56 26.10 37.37
CA LYS A 448 -23.29 26.01 38.08
C LYS A 448 -23.44 26.68 39.45
N SER A 449 -23.03 25.97 40.49
CA SER A 449 -23.18 26.42 41.87
C SER A 449 -21.84 26.50 42.58
N PHE A 450 -21.71 27.45 43.49
CA PHE A 450 -20.55 27.64 44.36
C PHE A 450 -20.98 28.13 45.74
N MET A 451 -20.10 27.95 46.71
CA MET A 451 -20.30 28.40 48.09
C MET A 451 -19.50 29.68 48.32
N LEU A 452 -20.17 30.72 48.78
CA LEU A 452 -19.54 31.95 49.24
C LEU A 452 -19.45 31.92 50.77
N ARG A 453 -18.24 32.04 51.29
CA ARG A 453 -17.95 32.19 52.71
C ARG A 453 -17.74 33.67 53.03
N VAL A 454 -18.49 34.16 54.00
CA VAL A 454 -18.34 35.51 54.55
C VAL A 454 -17.15 35.50 55.51
N LEU A 455 -16.19 36.39 55.28
CA LEU A 455 -15.05 36.59 56.18
C LEU A 455 -15.42 37.63 57.23
N ASP A 456 -15.06 37.31 58.46
CA ASP A 456 -15.23 38.12 59.66
C ASP A 456 -14.41 39.42 59.62
N GLU A 457 -15.01 40.51 60.05
CA GLU A 457 -14.39 41.80 60.34
C GLU A 457 -14.65 42.20 61.80
N ASN A 458 -13.81 43.06 62.36
CA ASN A 458 -13.98 43.49 63.75
C ASN A 458 -15.00 44.65 63.84
N ASP A 459 -16.29 44.37 63.62
CA ASP A 459 -17.35 45.37 63.63
C ASP A 459 -18.26 45.31 64.87
N ASN A 460 -18.14 44.26 65.70
CA ASN A 460 -18.72 44.22 67.02
C ASN A 460 -17.72 44.69 68.10
N ALA A 461 -18.25 45.26 69.18
CA ALA A 461 -17.46 45.71 70.31
C ALA A 461 -17.74 44.81 71.52
N PRO A 462 -16.77 44.61 72.44
CA PRO A 462 -17.00 43.80 73.64
C PRO A 462 -18.12 44.38 74.52
N ILE A 463 -19.13 43.57 74.82
CA ILE A 463 -20.27 43.95 75.68
C ILE A 463 -20.17 43.22 77.02
N PHE A 464 -20.12 43.97 78.13
CA PHE A 464 -20.21 43.38 79.48
C PHE A 464 -21.57 42.72 79.71
N LYS A 465 -21.59 41.58 80.40
CA LYS A 465 -22.83 40.83 80.70
C LYS A 465 -23.77 41.58 81.63
N GLU A 466 -23.22 42.41 82.51
CA GLU A 466 -23.97 43.23 83.46
C GLU A 466 -23.57 44.69 83.29
N ALA A 467 -24.52 45.61 83.44
CA ALA A 467 -24.24 47.05 83.41
C ALA A 467 -23.42 47.53 84.62
N THR A 468 -23.56 46.83 85.75
CA THR A 468 -22.84 47.11 86.99
C THR A 468 -22.50 45.82 87.71
N TYR A 469 -21.27 45.70 88.20
CA TYR A 469 -20.82 44.58 89.03
C TYR A 469 -20.59 45.07 90.45
N SER A 470 -21.21 44.42 91.44
CA SER A 470 -21.03 44.74 92.86
C SER A 470 -20.57 43.52 93.63
N ALA A 471 -19.61 43.69 94.55
CA ALA A 471 -19.21 42.66 95.49
C ALA A 471 -18.82 43.27 96.83
N THR A 472 -19.03 42.51 97.90
CA THR A 472 -18.60 42.87 99.26
C THR A 472 -17.30 42.15 99.60
N ILE A 473 -16.35 42.87 100.20
CA ILE A 473 -15.06 42.33 100.62
C ILE A 473 -14.88 42.65 102.09
N ASP A 474 -14.48 41.66 102.87
CA ASP A 474 -14.13 41.87 104.28
C ASP A 474 -12.91 42.78 104.39
N GLU A 475 -12.96 43.77 105.29
CA GLU A 475 -11.79 44.55 105.67
C GLU A 475 -10.68 43.63 106.21
N ASN A 476 -9.44 44.11 106.20
CA ASN A 476 -8.29 43.32 106.61
C ASN A 476 -8.03 42.07 105.75
N ASN A 477 -8.47 42.08 104.49
CA ASN A 477 -8.25 41.01 103.53
C ASN A 477 -6.77 40.70 103.31
N PRO A 478 -6.42 39.44 102.98
CA PRO A 478 -5.08 39.12 102.49
C PRO A 478 -4.83 39.75 101.11
N PHE A 479 -3.55 39.97 100.79
CA PHE A 479 -3.13 40.41 99.46
C PHE A 479 -3.54 39.38 98.40
N GLY A 480 -4.05 39.85 97.25
CA GLY A 480 -4.56 39.00 96.17
C GLY A 480 -5.92 38.35 96.45
N LYS A 481 -6.66 38.81 97.49
CA LYS A 481 -8.02 38.32 97.76
C LYS A 481 -8.92 38.56 96.56
N TYR A 482 -9.62 37.51 96.11
CA TYR A 482 -10.65 37.60 95.08
C TYR A 482 -11.76 38.58 95.49
N CYS A 483 -12.09 39.51 94.59
CA CYS A 483 -13.16 40.48 94.77
C CYS A 483 -14.41 40.03 93.99
N LEU A 484 -14.30 40.07 92.66
CA LEU A 484 -15.35 39.69 91.74
C LEU A 484 -14.75 39.32 90.38
N LYS A 485 -15.59 38.83 89.47
CA LYS A 485 -15.21 38.53 88.10
C LYS A 485 -16.16 39.26 87.16
N VAL A 486 -15.61 40.10 86.29
CA VAL A 486 -16.35 40.68 85.17
C VAL A 486 -16.28 39.73 83.97
N SER A 487 -17.28 39.80 83.10
CA SER A 487 -17.32 39.02 81.86
C SER A 487 -17.94 39.87 80.78
N ALA A 488 -17.27 39.99 79.65
CA ALA A 488 -17.80 40.52 78.41
C ALA A 488 -17.86 39.42 77.36
N THR A 489 -18.62 39.67 76.30
CA THR A 489 -18.69 38.85 75.08
C THR A 489 -18.53 39.77 73.88
N ASP A 490 -17.85 39.28 72.87
CA ASP A 490 -17.72 39.90 71.56
C ASP A 490 -18.31 38.91 70.54
N ALA A 491 -19.00 39.42 69.52
CA ALA A 491 -19.74 38.58 68.58
C ALA A 491 -18.88 38.12 67.40
N ASP A 492 -17.79 38.84 67.10
CA ASP A 492 -16.84 38.55 66.03
C ASP A 492 -16.18 37.16 66.18
N MET A 493 -15.35 36.77 65.21
CA MET A 493 -14.56 35.55 65.20
C MET A 493 -13.14 35.79 65.74
N TRP A 494 -12.51 34.77 66.32
CA TRP A 494 -11.10 34.83 66.69
C TRP A 494 -10.21 35.27 65.51
N PRO A 495 -9.30 36.25 65.67
CA PRO A 495 -8.86 36.84 66.94
C PRO A 495 -9.61 38.11 67.39
N ASN A 496 -10.59 38.59 66.63
CA ASN A 496 -11.35 39.81 66.89
C ASN A 496 -12.20 39.67 68.16
N ASP A 497 -12.69 38.45 68.43
CA ASP A 497 -13.43 38.10 69.65
C ASP A 497 -12.62 38.14 70.97
N LYS A 498 -11.30 38.38 70.88
CA LYS A 498 -10.38 38.22 72.00
C LYS A 498 -10.40 39.44 72.92
N ILE A 499 -11.13 39.30 74.02
CA ILE A 499 -11.28 40.36 75.02
C ILE A 499 -10.06 40.48 75.95
N HIS A 500 -9.60 41.72 76.14
CA HIS A 500 -8.55 42.08 77.10
C HIS A 500 -9.08 43.06 78.16
N TYR A 501 -9.13 42.62 79.43
CA TYR A 501 -9.64 43.43 80.53
C TYR A 501 -8.55 44.33 81.14
N THR A 502 -8.89 45.59 81.41
CA THR A 502 -8.02 46.53 82.14
C THR A 502 -8.84 47.35 83.13
N LEU A 503 -8.20 47.79 84.23
CA LEU A 503 -8.77 48.77 85.16
C LEU A 503 -8.35 50.17 84.71
N ILE A 504 -9.19 51.17 84.99
CA ILE A 504 -8.81 52.59 84.90
C ILE A 504 -7.69 52.91 85.90
N GLU A 505 -6.86 53.91 85.60
CA GLU A 505 -5.59 54.16 86.31
C GLU A 505 -5.74 54.29 87.84
N ASP A 506 -6.77 54.99 88.30
CA ASP A 506 -7.01 55.24 89.72
C ASP A 506 -7.29 53.95 90.52
N SER A 507 -7.93 52.96 89.89
CA SER A 507 -8.29 51.68 90.52
C SER A 507 -7.12 50.68 90.56
N LYS A 508 -6.07 50.87 89.74
CA LYS A 508 -4.91 49.93 89.65
C LYS A 508 -4.06 49.88 90.92
N ASN A 509 -4.12 50.93 91.74
CA ASN A 509 -3.38 50.99 93.00
C ASN A 509 -4.02 50.11 94.09
N VAL A 510 -5.35 49.95 94.04
CA VAL A 510 -6.12 49.24 95.06
C VAL A 510 -6.48 47.83 94.62
N PHE A 511 -6.79 47.66 93.34
CA PHE A 511 -7.21 46.39 92.74
C PHE A 511 -6.32 46.04 91.54
N SER A 512 -6.27 44.75 91.23
CA SER A 512 -5.68 44.25 89.99
C SER A 512 -6.71 43.41 89.26
N ILE A 513 -6.70 43.46 87.93
CA ILE A 513 -7.54 42.62 87.08
C ILE A 513 -6.68 41.69 86.24
N ASN A 514 -7.08 40.44 86.13
CA ASN A 514 -6.46 39.51 85.19
C ASN A 514 -6.95 39.82 83.76
N PRO A 515 -6.04 40.15 82.80
CA PRO A 515 -6.45 40.61 81.47
C PRO A 515 -7.17 39.57 80.61
N SER A 516 -7.06 38.28 80.91
CA SER A 516 -7.73 37.23 80.13
C SER A 516 -8.94 36.62 80.84
N SER A 517 -8.98 36.64 82.17
CA SER A 517 -10.08 36.03 82.94
C SER A 517 -11.09 37.03 83.50
N GLY A 518 -10.79 38.34 83.50
CA GLY A 518 -11.67 39.37 84.07
C GLY A 518 -11.79 39.29 85.60
N VAL A 519 -10.96 38.48 86.27
CA VAL A 519 -10.96 38.35 87.73
C VAL A 519 -10.28 39.57 88.37
N ILE A 520 -11.01 40.25 89.23
CA ILE A 520 -10.53 41.38 90.03
C ILE A 520 -10.12 40.88 91.41
N THR A 521 -8.93 41.29 91.87
CA THR A 521 -8.39 40.96 93.19
C THR A 521 -7.89 42.21 93.91
N ALA A 522 -7.91 42.19 95.24
CA ALA A 522 -7.40 43.29 96.06
C ALA A 522 -5.87 43.26 96.09
N ASN A 523 -5.25 44.36 95.64
CA ASN A 523 -3.80 44.55 95.58
C ASN A 523 -3.24 45.18 96.87
N GLN A 524 -4.09 45.40 97.87
CA GLN A 524 -3.72 45.87 99.19
C GLN A 524 -4.71 45.36 100.24
N ARG A 525 -4.39 45.58 101.52
CA ARG A 525 -5.30 45.39 102.63
C ARG A 525 -6.28 46.56 102.69
N LEU A 526 -7.56 46.28 102.62
CA LEU A 526 -8.62 47.29 102.68
C LEU A 526 -8.95 47.65 104.13
N ASP A 527 -9.27 48.92 104.35
CA ASP A 527 -9.60 49.52 105.64
C ASP A 527 -10.88 50.34 105.47
N ARG A 528 -11.99 49.86 106.06
CA ARG A 528 -13.32 50.44 105.87
C ARG A 528 -13.40 51.85 106.45
N GLU A 529 -12.72 52.11 107.57
CA GLU A 529 -12.72 53.44 108.19
C GLU A 529 -11.99 54.50 107.35
N LYS A 530 -11.12 54.08 106.43
CA LYS A 530 -10.43 54.98 105.47
C LYS A 530 -11.22 55.18 104.18
N GLN A 531 -11.81 54.10 103.66
CA GLN A 531 -12.66 54.13 102.47
C GLN A 531 -13.62 52.94 102.51
N ASP A 532 -14.91 53.23 102.65
CA ASP A 532 -16.00 52.27 102.82
C ASP A 532 -16.59 51.75 101.50
N GLU A 533 -16.41 52.50 100.40
CA GLU A 533 -16.87 52.13 99.06
C GLU A 533 -15.81 52.43 97.97
N TYR A 534 -15.74 51.54 96.97
CA TYR A 534 -14.94 51.71 95.76
C TYR A 534 -15.87 51.56 94.56
N ILE A 535 -15.99 52.62 93.74
CA ILE A 535 -16.84 52.69 92.54
C ILE A 535 -15.97 52.56 91.29
#